data_AF-A0A848CYN6-F1
#
_entry.id   AF-A0A848CYN6-F1
#
_cell.length_a   1.000
_cell.length_b   1.000
_cell.length_c   1.000
_cell.angle_alpha   90.00
_cell.angle_beta   90.00
_cell.angle_gamma   90.00
#
_symmetry.space_group_name_H-M   'P 1'
#
loop_
_entity.id
_entity.type
_entity.pdbx_description
1 polymer ?
#
loop_
_entity_poly.entity_id
_entity_poly.type
_entity_poly.pdbx_seq_one_letter_code
_entity_poly.pdbx_strand_id
1 'polypeptide(L)'
;MSTQSHAIIGENIEVTDHAADEAAKDFGVERHKAKRWIADKLRKATFIALSCGVNGEPGRIFAYRRMSIVVSPNEDKVITVYAQNTADEKMREKIQRVALREVRAKEREAKRQIAEIERQKADLIVEAAQANRKLIDARTKAAKAKLQAVIAEADEKITKLNEMIFEIKQDAARVVKSAVAFFV
;
A
#
# COMPACT_ATOMS: atom_id res chain seq x y z
N MET A 1 29.23 -8.14 -16.76
CA MET A 1 28.14 -8.30 -15.76
C MET A 1 28.80 -8.72 -14.45
N SER A 2 28.95 -7.80 -13.51
CA SER A 2 29.49 -8.07 -12.17
C SER A 2 28.47 -7.60 -11.16
N THR A 3 27.74 -8.55 -10.58
CA THR A 3 26.81 -8.32 -9.48
C THR A 3 27.66 -8.16 -8.22
N GLN A 4 28.18 -6.96 -7.98
CA GLN A 4 28.90 -6.68 -6.74
C GLN A 4 27.90 -6.69 -5.57
N SER A 5 28.06 -7.70 -4.71
CA SER A 5 27.43 -7.87 -3.42
C SER A 5 27.80 -6.72 -2.48
N HIS A 6 27.05 -5.62 -2.52
CA HIS A 6 27.20 -4.50 -1.61
C HIS A 6 26.10 -4.49 -0.55
N ALA A 7 26.18 -5.38 0.45
CA ALA A 7 25.63 -5.13 1.79
C ALA A 7 25.86 -6.37 2.68
N ILE A 8 27.03 -6.43 3.32
CA ILE A 8 27.09 -7.00 4.66
C ILE A 8 27.50 -5.83 5.53
N ILE A 9 26.52 -5.18 6.16
CA ILE A 9 26.82 -4.28 7.26
C ILE A 9 27.19 -5.20 8.42
N GLY A 10 28.46 -5.16 8.85
CA GLY A 10 28.93 -5.99 9.96
C GLY A 10 28.11 -5.74 11.24
N GLU A 11 28.12 -6.71 12.16
CA GLU A 11 27.41 -6.60 13.44
C GLU A 11 27.86 -5.40 14.30
N ASN A 12 29.03 -4.82 13.99
CA ASN A 12 29.65 -3.70 14.69
C ASN A 12 29.74 -2.44 13.82
N ILE A 13 28.60 -1.87 13.45
CA ILE A 13 28.56 -0.53 12.84
C ILE A 13 28.70 0.55 13.92
N GLU A 14 29.71 1.42 13.79
CA GLU A 14 29.91 2.57 14.67
C GLU A 14 28.94 3.70 14.27
N VAL A 15 28.31 4.34 15.24
CA VAL A 15 27.48 5.53 15.00
C VAL A 15 28.16 6.74 15.60
N THR A 16 28.46 7.74 14.78
CA THR A 16 29.09 9.00 15.23
C THR A 16 28.22 9.74 16.22
N ASP A 17 28.84 10.59 17.03
CA ASP A 17 28.10 11.52 17.89
C ASP A 17 27.30 12.51 17.07
N HIS A 18 27.84 12.99 15.96
CA HIS A 18 27.12 13.85 15.03
C HIS A 18 25.82 13.20 14.51
N ALA A 19 25.85 11.95 14.05
CA ALA A 19 24.65 11.24 13.61
C ALA A 19 23.62 11.08 14.74
N ALA A 20 24.08 10.87 15.98
CA ALA A 20 23.21 10.78 17.14
C ALA A 20 22.58 12.13 17.53
N ASP A 21 23.29 13.25 17.34
CA ASP A 21 22.76 14.60 17.50
C ASP A 21 21.68 14.90 16.45
N GLU A 22 21.94 14.61 15.17
CA GLU A 22 20.95 14.80 14.11
C GLU A 22 19.72 13.90 14.30
N ALA A 23 19.89 12.66 14.77
CA ALA A 23 18.75 11.80 15.10
C ALA A 23 17.87 12.39 16.21
N ALA A 24 18.47 13.01 17.22
CA ALA A 24 17.72 13.63 18.30
C ALA A 24 16.94 14.86 17.81
N LYS A 25 17.57 15.65 16.94
CA LYS A 25 17.00 16.87 16.36
C LYS A 25 15.89 16.60 15.33
N ASP A 26 16.17 15.76 14.33
CA ASP A 26 15.27 15.54 13.19
C ASP A 26 14.14 14.54 13.48
N PHE A 27 14.37 13.60 14.41
CA PHE A 27 13.44 12.50 14.68
C PHE A 27 12.93 12.48 16.13
N GLY A 28 13.35 13.43 16.98
CA GLY A 28 12.89 13.54 18.37
C GLY A 28 13.31 12.37 19.26
N VAL A 29 14.38 11.64 18.89
CA VAL A 29 14.87 10.49 19.66
C VAL A 29 15.72 10.98 20.84
N GLU A 30 15.56 10.39 22.02
CA GLU A 30 16.44 10.70 23.15
C GLU A 30 17.91 10.42 22.81
N ARG A 31 18.78 11.42 22.98
CA ARG A 31 20.18 11.39 22.53
C ARG A 31 20.98 10.18 23.01
N HIS A 32 20.74 9.72 24.23
CA HIS A 32 21.42 8.54 24.79
C HIS A 32 20.97 7.21 24.14
N LYS A 33 19.79 7.18 23.52
CA LYS A 33 19.26 6.02 22.75
C LYS A 33 19.53 6.12 21.24
N ALA A 34 19.92 7.31 20.75
CA ALA A 34 20.02 7.60 19.33
C ALA A 34 20.95 6.64 18.57
N LYS A 35 22.15 6.33 19.09
CA LYS A 35 23.09 5.41 18.42
C LYS A 35 22.49 4.02 18.18
N ARG A 36 21.87 3.43 19.21
CA ARG A 36 21.18 2.13 19.10
C ARG A 36 20.01 2.21 18.13
N TRP A 37 19.21 3.27 18.21
CA TRP A 37 18.07 3.48 17.34
C TRP A 37 18.49 3.56 15.86
N ILE A 38 19.54 4.32 15.53
CA ILE A 38 20.11 4.43 14.17
C ILE A 38 20.55 3.06 13.66
N ALA A 39 21.31 2.30 14.45
CA ALA A 39 21.77 0.96 14.07
C ALA A 39 20.60 0.02 13.76
N ASP A 40 19.52 0.07 14.56
CA ASP A 40 18.30 -0.72 14.33
C ASP A 40 17.54 -0.30 13.06
N LYS A 41 17.59 0.99 12.68
CA LYS A 41 17.01 1.46 11.41
C LYS A 41 17.86 1.04 10.23
N LEU A 42 19.18 1.14 10.35
CA LEU A 42 20.12 0.77 9.30
C LEU A 42 20.01 -0.71 8.93
N ARG A 43 19.84 -1.61 9.91
CA ARG A 43 19.57 -3.04 9.66
C ARG A 43 18.32 -3.31 8.81
N LYS A 44 17.36 -2.38 8.80
CA LYS A 44 16.10 -2.47 8.06
C LYS A 44 16.13 -1.60 6.79
N ALA A 45 17.20 -0.85 6.58
CA ALA A 45 17.31 0.11 5.51
C ALA A 45 17.72 -0.57 4.20
N THR A 46 17.31 0.03 3.09
CA THR A 46 17.68 -0.42 1.74
C THR A 46 18.83 0.44 1.23
N PHE A 47 19.88 -0.19 0.70
CA PHE A 47 20.92 0.53 -0.03
C PHE A 47 20.34 1.20 -1.27
N ILE A 48 20.58 2.49 -1.44
CA ILE A 48 20.06 3.28 -2.56
C ILE A 48 21.16 3.54 -3.60
N ALA A 49 22.26 4.14 -3.16
CA ALA A 49 23.34 4.54 -4.06
C ALA A 49 24.63 4.85 -3.30
N LEU A 50 25.74 4.86 -4.03
CA LEU A 50 26.90 5.66 -3.67
C LEU A 50 26.61 7.11 -4.01
N SER A 51 26.81 8.01 -3.06
CA SER A 51 26.55 9.44 -3.23
C SER A 51 27.53 10.27 -2.42
N CYS A 52 27.70 11.53 -2.77
CA CYS A 52 28.46 12.45 -1.94
C CYS A 52 27.59 12.90 -0.76
N GLY A 53 28.12 12.83 0.46
CA GLY A 53 27.54 13.47 1.63
C GLY A 53 27.51 15.00 1.47
N VAL A 54 26.93 15.69 2.45
CA VAL A 54 26.77 17.15 2.45
C VAL A 54 28.10 17.91 2.27
N ASN A 55 29.21 17.30 2.69
CA ASN A 55 30.57 17.86 2.56
C ASN A 55 31.29 17.46 1.26
N GLY A 56 30.60 16.83 0.31
CA GLY A 56 31.20 16.35 -0.95
C GLY A 56 31.96 15.01 -0.84
N GLU A 57 32.15 14.48 0.37
CA GLU A 57 32.81 13.20 0.57
C GLU A 57 31.96 12.02 0.08
N PRO A 58 32.55 11.03 -0.60
CA PRO A 58 31.83 9.85 -1.03
C PRO A 58 31.27 9.09 0.18
N GLY A 59 30.06 8.55 0.04
CA GLY A 59 29.36 7.81 1.08
C GLY A 59 28.34 6.84 0.50
N ARG A 60 27.94 5.86 1.30
CA ARG A 60 26.87 4.91 0.99
C ARG A 60 25.57 5.44 1.58
N ILE A 61 24.56 5.67 0.74
CA ILE A 61 23.23 6.09 1.20
C ILE A 61 22.33 4.87 1.35
N PHE A 62 21.75 4.75 2.54
CA PHE A 62 20.68 3.82 2.86
C PHE A 62 19.41 4.59 3.20
N ALA A 63 18.25 4.04 2.84
CA ALA A 63 16.96 4.66 3.15
C ALA A 63 16.05 3.73 3.94
N TYR A 64 15.37 4.28 4.95
CA TYR A 64 14.33 3.59 5.72
C TYR A 64 13.25 4.57 6.17
N ARG A 65 11.99 4.41 5.72
CA ARG A 65 10.83 5.20 6.18
C ARG A 65 11.11 6.72 6.29
N ARG A 66 11.45 7.37 5.17
CA ARG A 66 11.81 8.81 5.09
C ARG A 66 13.08 9.20 5.88
N MET A 67 13.85 8.25 6.39
CA MET A 67 15.19 8.49 6.94
C MET A 67 16.23 8.12 5.89
N SER A 68 17.17 9.02 5.66
CA SER A 68 18.38 8.76 4.91
C SER A 68 19.54 8.59 5.88
N ILE A 69 20.31 7.53 5.69
CA ILE A 69 21.44 7.14 6.54
C ILE A 69 22.68 7.14 5.65
N VAL A 70 23.65 8.00 5.97
CA VAL A 70 24.90 8.10 5.24
C VAL A 70 25.97 7.33 6.00
N VAL A 71 26.52 6.32 5.35
CA VAL A 71 27.59 5.47 5.90
C VAL A 71 28.87 5.75 5.14
N SER A 72 30.01 5.75 5.85
CA SER A 72 31.33 5.85 5.24
C SER A 72 31.52 4.78 4.15
N PRO A 73 32.19 5.10 3.04
CA PRO A 73 32.43 4.16 1.95
C PRO A 73 33.47 3.10 2.34
N ASN A 74 34.40 3.47 3.23
CA ASN A 74 35.56 2.65 3.61
C ASN A 74 35.48 2.13 5.04
N GLU A 75 34.65 2.75 5.89
CA GLU A 75 34.48 2.37 7.29
C GLU A 75 33.04 1.92 7.54
N ASP A 76 32.85 0.99 8.48
CA ASP A 76 31.53 0.62 8.98
C ASP A 76 31.05 1.64 10.01
N LYS A 77 30.89 2.89 9.53
CA LYS A 77 30.59 4.05 10.36
C LYS A 77 29.47 4.88 9.76
N VAL A 78 28.42 5.13 10.54
CA VAL A 78 27.35 6.07 10.19
C VAL A 78 27.86 7.48 10.42
N ILE A 79 27.94 8.26 9.35
CA ILE A 79 28.43 9.64 9.37
C ILE A 79 27.34 10.57 9.85
N THR A 80 26.16 10.49 9.23
CA THR A 80 25.02 11.37 9.51
C THR A 80 23.70 10.70 9.13
N VAL A 81 22.60 11.27 9.63
CA VAL A 81 21.23 10.88 9.30
C VAL A 81 20.42 12.15 9.08
N TYR A 82 19.45 12.11 8.18
CA TYR A 82 18.55 13.23 7.97
C TYR A 82 17.15 12.77 7.59
N ALA A 83 16.15 13.54 8.00
CA ALA A 83 14.76 13.33 7.60
C ALA A 83 14.55 13.84 6.18
N GLN A 84 14.12 12.96 5.29
CA GLN A 84 13.77 13.30 3.91
C GLN A 84 12.26 13.52 3.81
N ASN A 85 11.86 14.77 4.06
CA ASN A 85 10.45 15.18 3.99
C ASN A 85 10.00 15.57 2.58
N THR A 86 10.95 15.93 1.72
CA THR A 86 10.68 16.30 0.33
C THR A 86 11.60 15.54 -0.61
N ALA A 87 11.03 15.09 -1.73
CA ALA A 87 11.78 14.58 -2.87
C ALA A 87 12.05 15.72 -3.87
N ASP A 88 13.07 15.55 -4.71
CA ASP A 88 13.26 16.37 -5.89
C ASP A 88 11.96 16.43 -6.72
N GLU A 89 11.61 17.62 -7.20
CA GLU A 89 10.33 17.87 -7.85
C GLU A 89 10.13 17.01 -9.10
N LYS A 90 11.17 16.87 -9.94
CA LYS A 90 11.08 16.06 -11.16
C LYS A 90 10.91 14.58 -10.85
N MET A 91 11.55 14.11 -9.78
CA MET A 91 11.38 12.73 -9.31
C MET A 91 9.97 12.52 -8.73
N ARG A 92 9.50 13.45 -7.90
CA ARG A 92 8.16 13.43 -7.29
C ARG A 92 7.08 13.36 -8.37
N GLU A 93 7.13 14.23 -9.38
CA GLU A 93 6.16 14.24 -10.50
C GLU A 93 6.13 12.91 -11.28
N LYS A 94 7.30 12.28 -11.49
CA LYS A 94 7.37 10.96 -12.16
C LYS A 94 6.66 9.89 -11.32
N ILE A 95 6.95 9.85 -10.03
CA ILE A 95 6.34 8.88 -9.10
C ILE A 95 4.83 9.12 -8.99
N GLN A 96 4.39 10.37 -8.84
CA GLN A 96 2.99 10.74 -8.80
C GLN A 96 2.23 10.32 -10.06
N ARG A 97 2.82 10.50 -11.24
CA ARG A 97 2.20 10.04 -12.50
C ARG A 97 2.00 8.52 -12.54
N VAL A 98 2.97 7.75 -12.03
CA VAL A 98 2.84 6.30 -11.92
C VAL A 98 1.75 5.94 -10.92
N ALA A 99 1.76 6.54 -9.73
CA ALA A 99 0.74 6.31 -8.71
C ALA A 99 -0.69 6.62 -9.21
N LEU A 100 -0.89 7.77 -9.90
CA LEU A 100 -2.18 8.11 -10.50
C LEU A 100 -2.60 7.11 -11.58
N ARG A 101 -1.66 6.60 -12.36
CA ARG A 101 -1.96 5.60 -13.40
C ARG A 101 -2.50 4.32 -12.78
N GLU A 102 -1.87 3.84 -11.71
CA GLU A 102 -2.31 2.65 -10.98
C GLU A 102 -3.69 2.86 -10.33
N VAL A 103 -3.91 4.01 -9.68
CA VAL A 103 -5.23 4.37 -9.14
C VAL A 103 -6.30 4.31 -10.22
N ARG A 104 -6.08 4.99 -11.36
CA ARG A 104 -7.04 5.01 -12.47
C ARG A 104 -7.25 3.63 -13.07
N ALA A 105 -6.21 2.79 -13.12
CA ALA A 105 -6.33 1.41 -13.60
C ALA A 105 -7.25 0.61 -12.68
N LYS A 106 -7.03 0.71 -11.37
CA LYS A 106 -7.84 0.01 -10.36
C LYS A 106 -9.29 0.51 -10.33
N GLU A 107 -9.53 1.81 -10.44
CA GLU A 107 -10.88 2.38 -10.54
C GLU A 107 -11.64 1.85 -11.76
N ARG A 108 -10.97 1.77 -12.93
CA ARG A 108 -11.58 1.21 -14.13
C ARG A 108 -11.90 -0.27 -13.98
N GLU A 109 -10.99 -1.03 -13.38
CA GLU A 109 -11.20 -2.45 -13.07
C GLU A 109 -12.42 -2.64 -12.14
N ALA A 110 -12.45 -1.91 -11.03
CA ALA A 110 -13.55 -1.94 -10.07
C ALA A 110 -14.89 -1.57 -10.73
N LYS A 111 -14.91 -0.51 -11.56
CA LYS A 111 -16.12 -0.10 -12.29
C LYS A 111 -16.64 -1.20 -13.22
N ARG A 112 -15.74 -1.91 -13.92
CA ARG A 112 -16.12 -3.02 -14.81
C ARG A 112 -16.69 -4.19 -14.03
N GLN A 113 -16.04 -4.59 -12.94
CA GLN A 113 -16.48 -5.70 -12.10
C GLN A 113 -17.84 -5.40 -11.45
N ILE A 114 -18.01 -4.19 -10.90
CA ILE A 114 -19.30 -3.75 -10.33
C ILE A 114 -20.40 -3.76 -11.39
N ALA A 115 -20.13 -3.25 -12.59
CA ALA A 115 -21.12 -3.24 -13.67
C ALA A 115 -21.53 -4.64 -14.15
N GLU A 116 -20.64 -5.63 -14.03
CA GLU A 116 -20.96 -7.04 -14.31
C GLU A 116 -21.83 -7.63 -13.19
N ILE A 117 -21.47 -7.39 -11.94
CA ILE A 117 -22.25 -7.85 -10.78
C ILE A 117 -23.64 -7.22 -10.76
N GLU A 118 -23.76 -5.93 -11.09
CA GLU A 118 -25.07 -5.27 -11.16
C GLU A 118 -25.96 -5.83 -12.26
N ARG A 119 -25.39 -6.28 -13.38
CA ARG A 119 -26.15 -7.01 -14.42
C ARG A 119 -26.68 -8.35 -13.89
N GLN A 120 -25.84 -9.14 -13.24
CA GLN A 120 -26.25 -10.41 -12.62
C GLN A 120 -27.33 -10.19 -11.56
N LYS A 121 -27.20 -9.13 -10.76
CA LYS A 121 -28.20 -8.73 -9.76
C LYS A 121 -29.53 -8.36 -10.42
N ALA A 122 -29.51 -7.63 -11.53
CA ALA A 122 -30.71 -7.29 -12.28
C ALA A 122 -31.43 -8.54 -12.82
N ASP A 123 -30.68 -9.51 -13.34
CA ASP A 123 -31.24 -10.78 -13.81
C ASP A 123 -31.92 -11.56 -12.67
N LEU A 124 -31.28 -11.65 -11.49
CA LEU A 124 -31.85 -12.28 -10.30
C LEU A 124 -33.10 -11.55 -9.78
N ILE A 125 -33.13 -10.22 -9.84
CA ILE A 125 -34.31 -9.43 -9.48
C ILE A 125 -35.48 -9.74 -10.42
N VAL A 126 -35.22 -9.88 -11.71
CA VAL A 126 -36.25 -10.27 -12.70
C VAL A 126 -36.74 -11.69 -12.42
N GLU A 127 -35.85 -12.63 -12.14
CA GLU A 127 -36.21 -14.01 -11.78
C GLU A 127 -37.11 -14.06 -10.54
N ALA A 128 -36.71 -13.37 -9.47
CA ALA A 128 -37.48 -13.26 -8.23
C ALA A 128 -38.86 -12.59 -8.47
N ALA A 129 -38.92 -11.54 -9.30
CA ALA A 129 -40.18 -10.88 -9.65
C ALA A 129 -41.13 -11.81 -10.43
N GLN A 130 -40.60 -12.59 -11.37
CA GLN A 130 -41.38 -13.59 -12.11
C GLN A 130 -41.89 -14.71 -11.19
N ALA A 131 -41.07 -15.19 -10.26
CA ALA A 131 -41.46 -16.17 -9.27
C ALA A 131 -42.54 -15.63 -8.32
N ASN A 132 -42.40 -14.38 -7.87
CA ASN A 132 -43.40 -13.67 -7.08
C ASN A 132 -44.75 -13.55 -7.80
N ARG A 133 -44.74 -13.21 -9.09
CA ARG A 133 -45.99 -13.17 -9.87
C ARG A 133 -46.66 -14.54 -9.91
N LYS A 134 -45.91 -15.60 -10.21
CA LYS A 134 -46.44 -16.99 -10.24
C LYS A 134 -46.94 -17.44 -8.86
N LEU A 135 -46.35 -16.92 -7.77
CA LEU A 135 -46.73 -17.25 -6.41
C LEU A 135 -48.15 -16.78 -6.07
N ILE A 136 -48.56 -15.63 -6.61
CA ILE A 136 -49.92 -15.08 -6.47
C ILE A 136 -50.95 -16.03 -7.08
N ASP A 137 -50.65 -16.58 -8.27
CA ASP A 137 -51.56 -17.47 -9.01
C ASP A 137 -51.53 -18.93 -8.51
N ALA A 138 -50.53 -19.30 -7.71
CA ALA A 138 -50.33 -20.68 -7.27
C ALA A 138 -51.43 -21.14 -6.29
N ARG A 139 -52.05 -22.30 -6.59
CA ARG A 139 -53.18 -22.83 -5.82
C ARG A 139 -52.79 -23.86 -4.76
N THR A 140 -51.67 -24.55 -4.93
CA THR A 140 -51.25 -25.63 -4.03
C THR A 140 -50.14 -25.17 -3.09
N LYS A 141 -50.12 -25.71 -1.86
CA LYS A 141 -49.05 -25.43 -0.88
C LYS A 141 -47.66 -25.80 -1.42
N ALA A 142 -47.56 -26.94 -2.11
CA ALA A 142 -46.31 -27.39 -2.71
C ALA A 142 -45.77 -26.43 -3.78
N ALA A 143 -46.63 -25.92 -4.67
CA ALA A 143 -46.23 -24.95 -5.68
C ALA A 143 -45.79 -23.61 -5.05
N LYS A 144 -46.51 -23.14 -4.01
CA LYS A 144 -46.13 -21.94 -3.27
C LYS A 144 -44.76 -22.09 -2.60
N ALA A 145 -44.53 -23.20 -1.91
CA ALA A 145 -43.25 -23.46 -1.25
C ALA A 145 -42.07 -23.49 -2.24
N LYS A 146 -42.25 -24.11 -3.41
CA LYS A 146 -41.22 -24.13 -4.46
C LYS A 146 -40.88 -22.72 -4.96
N LEU A 147 -41.89 -21.89 -5.23
CA LEU A 147 -41.68 -20.53 -5.71
C LEU A 147 -41.04 -19.63 -4.63
N GLN A 148 -41.45 -19.79 -3.37
CA GLN A 148 -40.82 -19.11 -2.24
C GLN A 148 -39.34 -19.49 -2.09
N ALA A 149 -38.99 -20.77 -2.30
CA ALA A 149 -37.60 -21.21 -2.29
C ALA A 149 -36.77 -20.53 -3.39
N VAL A 150 -37.30 -20.38 -4.60
CA VAL A 150 -36.63 -19.67 -5.71
C VAL A 150 -36.39 -18.19 -5.36
N ILE A 151 -37.39 -17.52 -4.79
CA ILE A 151 -37.25 -16.12 -4.36
C ILE A 151 -36.16 -16.00 -3.29
N ALA A 152 -36.21 -16.86 -2.27
CA ALA A 152 -35.22 -16.85 -1.19
C ALA A 152 -33.79 -17.13 -1.69
N GLU A 153 -33.63 -18.04 -2.65
CA GLU A 153 -32.34 -18.33 -3.28
C GLU A 153 -31.80 -17.11 -4.05
N ALA A 154 -32.68 -16.42 -4.80
CA ALA A 154 -32.31 -15.20 -5.52
C ALA A 154 -31.89 -14.09 -4.55
N ASP A 155 -32.64 -13.88 -3.46
CA ASP A 155 -32.33 -12.89 -2.42
C ASP A 155 -30.99 -13.19 -1.71
N GLU A 156 -30.70 -14.47 -1.44
CA GLU A 156 -29.42 -14.88 -0.87
C GLU A 156 -28.25 -14.56 -1.83
N LYS A 157 -28.40 -14.88 -3.12
CA LYS A 157 -27.40 -14.54 -4.14
C LYS A 157 -27.21 -13.04 -4.26
N ILE A 158 -28.30 -12.25 -4.27
CA ILE A 158 -28.22 -10.79 -4.32
C ILE A 158 -27.44 -10.24 -3.12
N THR A 159 -27.66 -10.79 -1.93
CA THR A 159 -26.90 -10.44 -0.72
C THR A 159 -25.40 -10.67 -0.91
N LYS A 160 -25.01 -11.86 -1.37
CA LYS A 160 -23.61 -12.19 -1.67
C LYS A 160 -22.99 -11.26 -2.72
N LEU A 161 -23.73 -10.94 -3.79
CA LEU A 161 -23.26 -10.00 -4.80
C LEU A 161 -23.05 -8.58 -4.23
N ASN A 162 -23.87 -8.13 -3.29
CA ASN A 162 -23.66 -6.85 -2.61
C ASN A 162 -22.39 -6.84 -1.74
N GLU A 163 -22.11 -7.95 -1.05
CA GLU A 163 -20.87 -8.13 -0.28
C GLU A 163 -19.65 -8.04 -1.21
N MET A 164 -19.69 -8.71 -2.37
CA MET A 164 -18.62 -8.63 -3.37
C MET A 164 -18.41 -7.20 -3.89
N ILE A 165 -19.48 -6.44 -4.16
CA ILE A 165 -19.37 -5.02 -4.54
C ILE A 165 -18.67 -4.22 -3.44
N PHE A 166 -19.01 -4.47 -2.18
CA PHE A 166 -18.39 -3.79 -1.04
C PHE A 166 -16.90 -4.10 -0.95
N GLU A 167 -16.49 -5.36 -1.11
CA GLU A 167 -15.08 -5.77 -1.12
C GLU A 167 -14.31 -5.10 -2.26
N ILE A 168 -14.86 -5.07 -3.48
CA ILE A 168 -14.25 -4.40 -4.63
C ILE A 168 -14.04 -2.91 -4.34
N LYS A 169 -15.03 -2.25 -3.73
CA LYS A 169 -14.93 -0.84 -3.34
C LYS A 169 -13.86 -0.62 -2.27
N GLN A 170 -13.77 -1.50 -1.27
CA GLN A 170 -12.74 -1.42 -0.25
C GLN A 170 -11.34 -1.59 -0.84
N ASP A 171 -11.16 -2.54 -1.76
CA ASP A 171 -9.86 -2.79 -2.39
C ASP A 171 -9.42 -1.61 -3.26
N ALA A 172 -10.33 -1.04 -4.06
CA ALA A 172 -10.06 0.19 -4.81
C ALA A 172 -9.69 1.36 -3.86
N ALA A 173 -10.42 1.52 -2.76
CA ALA A 173 -10.14 2.56 -1.77
C ALA A 173 -8.76 2.35 -1.09
N ARG A 174 -8.32 1.11 -0.88
CA ARG A 174 -7.00 0.80 -0.33
C ARG A 174 -5.89 1.32 -1.24
N VAL A 175 -6.00 1.10 -2.56
CA VAL A 175 -5.02 1.58 -3.54
C VAL A 175 -4.97 3.12 -3.54
N VAL A 176 -6.13 3.78 -3.52
CA VAL A 176 -6.22 5.24 -3.43
C VAL A 176 -5.54 5.77 -2.16
N LYS A 177 -5.84 5.16 -0.99
CA LYS A 177 -5.22 5.54 0.29
C LYS A 177 -3.70 5.36 0.27
N SER A 178 -3.21 4.27 -0.31
CA SER A 178 -1.77 4.05 -0.47
C SER A 178 -1.13 5.08 -1.39
N ALA A 179 -1.84 5.53 -2.43
CA ALA A 179 -1.31 6.51 -3.36
C ALA A 179 -1.06 7.88 -2.69
N VAL A 180 -1.84 8.26 -1.67
CA VAL A 180 -1.67 9.51 -0.90
C VAL A 180 -0.25 9.69 -0.38
N ALA A 181 0.44 8.59 -0.02
CA ALA A 181 1.81 8.62 0.47
C ALA A 181 2.82 9.24 -0.52
N PHE A 182 2.46 9.36 -1.81
CA PHE A 182 3.29 9.95 -2.86
C PHE A 182 2.92 11.41 -3.19
N PHE A 183 1.87 11.96 -2.57
CA PHE A 183 1.41 13.35 -2.76
C PHE A 183 1.69 14.26 -1.56
N VAL A 184 2.27 13.71 -0.47
CA VAL A 184 2.61 14.42 0.76
C VAL A 184 4.11 14.44 0.98
#